data_AF-A0A3M1QCF1-F1
#
_entry.id   AF-A0A3M1QCF1-F1
#
_cell.length_a   1.000
_cell.length_b   1.000
_cell.length_c   1.000
_cell.angle_alpha   90.00
_cell.angle_beta   90.00
_cell.angle_gamma   90.00
#
_symmetry.space_group_name_H-M   'P 1'
#
loop_
_entity.id
_entity.type
_entity.pdbx_description
1 polymer ?
#
loop_
_entity_poly.entity_id
_entity_poly.type
_entity_poly.pdbx_seq_one_letter_code
_entity_poly.pdbx_strand_id
1 'polypeptide(L)'
;MATAREIQKRIKSVKNIAQITRALEAVSASRVRKAQARVLASRAFSEKAWEILLNVQNASKSGTTLHPLLTEREEINTIMVVLITSDRGLAGAFNA
;
A
#
# COMPACT_ATOMS: atom_id res chain seq x y z
N MET A 1 45.89 -7.96 13.40
CA MET A 1 45.11 -7.02 14.24
C MET A 1 44.64 -5.88 13.36
N ALA A 2 43.37 -5.45 13.49
CA ALA A 2 42.88 -4.30 12.73
C ALA A 2 43.70 -3.06 13.11
N THR A 3 44.17 -2.32 12.11
CA THR A 3 44.98 -1.13 12.36
C THR A 3 44.08 0.03 12.80
N ALA A 4 44.60 0.97 13.61
CA ALA A 4 43.84 2.15 14.04
C ALA A 4 43.22 2.93 12.86
N ARG A 5 43.91 2.92 11.70
CA ARG A 5 43.44 3.51 10.45
C ARG A 5 42.19 2.82 9.89
N GLU A 6 42.10 1.49 9.97
CA GLU A 6 40.91 0.73 9.55
C GLU A 6 39.70 1.04 10.43
N ILE A 7 39.91 1.16 11.75
CA ILE A 7 38.85 1.54 12.69
C ILE A 7 38.32 2.93 12.36
N GLN A 8 39.20 3.92 12.15
CA GLN A 8 38.79 5.27 11.75
C GLN A 8 38.03 5.29 10.42
N LYS A 9 38.47 4.49 9.43
CA LYS A 9 37.78 4.36 8.14
C LYS A 9 36.37 3.78 8.32
N ARG A 10 36.20 2.77 9.18
CA ARG A 10 34.89 2.17 9.49
C ARG A 10 33.96 3.16 10.20
N ILE A 11 34.47 3.92 11.17
CA ILE A 11 33.69 4.96 11.86
C ILE A 11 33.14 5.98 10.85
N LYS A 12 34.00 6.47 9.94
CA LYS A 12 33.58 7.41 8.89
C LYS A 12 32.53 6.80 7.96
N SER A 13 32.70 5.53 7.58
CA SER A 13 31.74 4.82 6.73
C SER A 13 30.36 4.68 7.40
N VAL A 14 30.31 4.26 8.68
CA VAL A 14 29.06 4.10 9.42
C VAL A 14 28.37 5.45 9.62
N LYS A 15 29.15 6.51 9.90
CA LYS A 15 28.61 7.88 10.02
C LYS A 15 27.96 8.35 8.72
N ASN A 16 28.56 8.04 7.56
CA ASN A 16 27.97 8.36 6.26
C ASN A 16 26.68 7.56 6.01
N ILE A 17 26.68 6.25 6.31
CA ILE A 17 25.47 5.41 6.18
C ILE A 17 24.34 5.98 7.05
N ALA A 18 24.63 6.36 8.30
CA ALA A 18 23.64 6.93 9.22
C ALA A 18 23.04 8.25 8.71
N GLN A 19 23.82 9.09 8.04
CA GLN A 19 23.30 10.32 7.41
C GLN A 19 22.37 10.00 6.23
N ILE A 20 22.76 9.03 5.38
CA ILE A 20 21.95 8.61 4.23
C ILE A 20 20.63 7.99 4.69
N THR A 21 20.65 7.09 5.68
CA THR A 21 19.43 6.45 6.19
C THR A 21 18.49 7.44 6.86
N ARG A 22 19.03 8.43 7.60
CA ARG A 22 18.22 9.52 8.17
C ARG A 22 17.54 10.37 7.09
N ALA A 23 18.24 10.63 5.98
CA ALA A 23 17.64 11.33 4.85
C ALA A 23 16.54 10.47 4.17
N LEU A 24 16.78 9.18 3.97
CA LEU A 24 15.79 8.24 3.42
C LEU A 24 14.55 8.10 4.31
N GLU A 25 14.72 8.12 5.63
CA GLU A 25 13.62 8.13 6.60
C GLU A 25 12.74 9.37 6.42
N ALA A 26 13.34 10.56 6.37
CA ALA A 26 12.60 11.82 6.17
C ALA A 26 11.86 11.85 4.83
N VAL A 27 12.50 11.38 3.75
CA VAL A 27 11.87 11.27 2.42
C VAL A 27 10.70 10.29 2.44
N SER A 28 10.87 9.14 3.10
CA SER A 28 9.82 8.13 3.23
C SER A 28 8.64 8.65 4.05
N ALA A 29 8.89 9.33 5.17
CA ALA A 29 7.87 9.96 5.99
C ALA A 29 7.07 11.03 5.22
N SER A 30 7.73 11.80 4.36
CA SER A 30 7.06 12.76 3.47
C SER A 30 6.15 12.06 2.45
N ARG A 31 6.62 10.96 1.85
CA ARG A 31 5.83 10.17 0.89
C ARG A 31 4.61 9.53 1.54
N VAL A 32 4.75 8.99 2.74
CA VAL A 32 3.62 8.41 3.51
C VAL A 32 2.57 9.48 3.79
N ARG A 33 2.97 10.67 4.27
CA ARG A 33 2.05 11.79 4.48
C ARG A 33 1.31 12.18 3.19
N LYS A 34 2.02 12.26 2.06
CA LYS A 34 1.41 12.54 0.75
C LYS A 34 0.43 11.44 0.33
N ALA A 35 0.75 10.17 0.58
CA ALA A 35 -0.13 9.05 0.28
C ALA A 35 -1.42 9.10 1.13
N GLN A 36 -1.29 9.35 2.44
CA GLN A 36 -2.42 9.52 3.35
C GLN A 36 -3.33 10.67 2.92
N ALA A 37 -2.75 11.82 2.56
CA ALA A 37 -3.53 12.96 2.07
C ALA A 37 -4.34 12.61 0.81
N ARG A 38 -3.78 11.84 -0.13
CA ARG A 38 -4.52 11.38 -1.32
C ARG A 38 -5.70 10.47 -0.97
N VAL A 39 -5.51 9.54 -0.03
CA VAL A 39 -6.58 8.64 0.43
C VAL A 39 -7.71 9.41 1.11
N LEU A 40 -7.36 10.38 1.95
CA LEU A 40 -8.35 11.24 2.61
C LEU A 40 -9.11 12.10 1.59
N ALA A 41 -8.43 12.64 0.58
CA ALA A 41 -9.06 13.41 -0.48
C ALA A 41 -10.05 12.57 -1.32
N SER A 42 -9.77 11.28 -1.55
CA SER A 42 -10.68 10.39 -2.28
C SER A 42 -11.87 9.87 -1.45
N ARG A 43 -11.87 10.07 -0.13
CA ARG A 43 -12.83 9.43 0.78
C ARG A 43 -14.29 9.74 0.45
N ALA A 44 -14.61 11.02 0.22
CA ALA A 44 -15.99 11.43 -0.07
C ALA A 44 -16.55 10.77 -1.34
N PHE A 45 -15.72 10.61 -2.37
CA PHE A 45 -16.10 9.88 -3.58
C PHE A 45 -16.38 8.42 -3.26
N SER A 46 -15.48 7.74 -2.55
CA SER A 46 -15.64 6.32 -2.21
C SER A 46 -16.90 6.06 -1.37
N GLU A 47 -17.19 6.93 -0.41
CA GLU A 47 -18.41 6.84 0.42
C GLU A 47 -19.68 6.99 -0.42
N LYS A 48 -19.73 7.97 -1.32
CA LYS A 48 -20.90 8.18 -2.18
C LYS A 48 -21.06 7.11 -3.25
N ALA A 49 -19.96 6.64 -3.84
CA ALA A 49 -19.99 5.51 -4.75
C ALA A 49 -20.53 4.26 -4.06
N TRP A 50 -20.12 4.01 -2.81
CA TRP A 50 -20.61 2.88 -2.01
C TRP A 50 -22.11 3.00 -1.71
N GLU A 51 -22.58 4.19 -1.32
CA GLU A 51 -24.00 4.47 -1.09
C GLU A 51 -24.84 4.19 -2.35
N ILE A 52 -24.37 4.60 -3.52
CA ILE A 52 -25.05 4.32 -4.80
C ILE A 52 -25.13 2.81 -5.07
N LEU A 53 -24.04 2.07 -4.84
CA LEU A 53 -24.03 0.61 -5.04
C LEU A 53 -25.04 -0.09 -4.11
N LEU A 54 -25.12 0.32 -2.84
CA LEU A 54 -26.11 -0.19 -1.90
C LEU A 54 -27.55 0.14 -2.33
N ASN A 55 -27.78 1.35 -2.84
CA ASN A 55 -29.10 1.74 -3.35
C ASN A 55 -29.52 0.89 -4.55
N VAL A 56 -28.59 0.59 -5.48
CA VAL A 56 -28.84 -0.29 -6.63
C VAL A 56 -29.17 -1.72 -6.18
N GLN A 57 -28.44 -2.23 -5.18
CA GLN A 57 -28.71 -3.54 -4.60
C GLN A 57 -30.12 -3.58 -3.96
N ASN A 58 -30.47 -2.59 -3.15
CA ASN A 58 -31.76 -2.53 -2.45
C ASN A 58 -32.95 -2.30 -3.39
N ALA A 59 -32.76 -1.58 -4.49
CA ALA A 59 -33.79 -1.34 -5.50
C ALA A 59 -34.10 -2.60 -6.32
N SER A 60 -33.19 -3.57 -6.36
CA SER A 60 -33.42 -4.86 -7.03
C SER A 60 -34.28 -5.75 -6.14
N LYS A 61 -35.60 -5.55 -6.16
CA LYS A 61 -36.59 -6.45 -5.56
C LYS A 61 -36.74 -7.73 -6.38
N SER A 62 -37.12 -8.81 -5.71
CA SER A 62 -37.35 -10.16 -6.22
C SER A 62 -37.96 -10.20 -7.62
N GLY A 63 -37.17 -10.59 -8.62
CA GLY A 63 -37.62 -10.81 -10.00
C GLY A 63 -36.68 -10.26 -11.07
N THR A 64 -35.82 -9.29 -10.74
CA THR A 64 -34.85 -8.73 -11.69
C THR A 64 -33.48 -9.37 -11.51
N THR A 65 -32.94 -9.97 -12.57
CA THR A 65 -31.57 -10.53 -12.56
C THR A 65 -30.56 -9.41 -12.33
N LEU A 66 -29.95 -9.41 -11.15
CA LEU A 66 -28.84 -8.51 -10.81
C LEU A 66 -27.63 -8.78 -11.71
N HIS A 67 -26.80 -7.75 -11.91
CA HIS A 67 -25.56 -7.88 -12.70
C HIS A 67 -24.66 -9.00 -12.13
N PRO A 68 -23.93 -9.77 -12.95
CA PRO A 68 -23.03 -10.85 -12.49
C PRO A 68 -21.90 -10.44 -11.52
N LEU A 69 -21.64 -9.14 -11.38
CA LEU A 69 -20.70 -8.58 -10.39
C LEU A 69 -21.34 -8.24 -9.04
N LEU A 70 -22.68 -8.26 -8.99
CA LEU A 70 -23.50 -7.96 -7.82
C LEU A 70 -24.21 -9.23 -7.30
N THR A 71 -23.88 -10.40 -7.85
CA THR A 71 -24.46 -11.70 -7.51
C THR A 71 -23.36 -12.71 -7.21
N GLU A 72 -23.64 -13.60 -6.28
CA GLU A 72 -22.81 -14.76 -6.03
C GLU A 72 -22.94 -15.75 -7.19
N ARG A 73 -21.83 -16.37 -7.58
CA ARG A 73 -21.83 -17.39 -8.64
C ARG A 73 -22.05 -18.76 -8.00
N GLU A 74 -22.95 -19.56 -8.57
CA GLU A 74 -23.24 -20.92 -8.11
C GLU A 74 -22.02 -21.85 -8.22
N GLU A 75 -21.21 -21.68 -9.28
CA GLU A 75 -19.99 -22.46 -9.50
C GLU A 75 -18.78 -21.54 -9.69
N ILE A 76 -17.70 -21.82 -8.96
CA ILE A 76 -16.43 -21.09 -9.05
C ILE A 76 -15.39 -21.98 -9.74
N ASN A 77 -15.16 -21.73 -11.02
CA ASN A 77 -14.19 -22.48 -11.83
C ASN A 77 -12.75 -21.94 -11.70
N THR A 78 -12.60 -20.64 -11.50
CA THR A 78 -11.30 -19.95 -11.48
C THR A 78 -11.32 -18.79 -10.51
N ILE A 79 -10.23 -18.61 -9.77
CA ILE A 79 -10.04 -17.50 -8.83
C ILE A 79 -8.84 -16.68 -9.28
N MET A 80 -9.00 -15.36 -9.35
CA MET A 80 -7.89 -14.42 -9.62
C MET A 80 -7.38 -13.86 -8.29
N VAL A 81 -6.07 -13.93 -8.08
CA VAL A 81 -5.39 -13.28 -6.95
C VAL A 81 -4.57 -12.11 -7.50
N VAL A 82 -4.76 -10.93 -6.90
CA VAL A 82 -3.98 -9.74 -7.21
C VAL A 82 -3.11 -9.40 -6.00
N LEU A 83 -1.80 -9.52 -6.16
CA LEU A 83 -0.82 -9.17 -5.14
C LEU A 83 -0.24 -7.78 -5.42
N ILE A 84 -0.19 -6.93 -4.39
CA ILE A 84 0.39 -5.58 -4.47
C ILE A 84 1.59 -5.52 -3.52
N THR A 85 2.78 -5.26 -4.07
CA THR A 85 4.04 -5.17 -3.32
C THR A 85 4.74 -3.82 -3.55
N SER A 86 5.83 -3.54 -2.85
CA SER A 86 6.63 -2.35 -3.12
C SER A 86 7.59 -2.55 -4.29
N ASP A 87 7.79 -1.50 -5.10
CA ASP A 87 8.83 -1.47 -6.14
C ASP A 87 10.25 -1.29 -5.55
N ARG A 88 10.33 -0.81 -4.29
CA ARG A 88 11.60 -0.49 -3.61
C ARG A 88 11.87 -1.44 -2.45
N GLY A 89 13.15 -1.77 -2.27
CA GLY A 89 13.65 -2.50 -1.11
C GLY A 89 13.91 -1.61 0.11
N LEU A 90 14.60 -2.16 1.12
CA LEU A 90 14.85 -1.51 2.43
C LEU A 90 13.57 -1.13 3.18
N ALA A 91 12.50 -1.91 2.99
CA ALA A 91 11.18 -1.72 3.60
C ALA A 91 10.92 -2.65 4.81
N GLY A 92 11.98 -3.20 5.43
CA GLY A 92 11.84 -4.20 6.49
C GLY A 92 11.18 -5.48 5.96
N ALA A 93 10.25 -6.04 6.73
CA ALA A 93 9.52 -7.26 6.40
C ALA A 93 8.28 -7.04 5.51
N PHE A 94 8.18 -5.90 4.82
CA PHE A 94 6.96 -5.51 4.09
C PHE A 94 6.57 -6.46 2.94
N ASN A 95 7.56 -7.02 2.22
CA ASN A 95 7.34 -7.97 1.12
C ASN A 95 7.70 -9.42 1.50
N ALA A 96 7.92 -9.70 2.79
CA ALA A 96 8.39 -11.00 3.27
C ALA A 96 7.24 -11.96 3.57
#